data_AF-A0A3G6V6N4-F1
#
_entry.id   AF-A0A3G6V6N4-F1
#
_cell.length_a   1.000
_cell.length_b   1.000
_cell.length_c   1.000
_cell.angle_alpha   90.00
_cell.angle_beta   90.00
_cell.angle_gamma   90.00
#
_symmetry.space_group_name_H-M   'P 1'
#
loop_
_entity.id
_entity.type
_entity.pdbx_description
1 polymer ?
#
loop_
_entity_poly.entity_id
_entity_poly.type
_entity_poly.pdbx_seq_one_letter_code
_entity_poly.pdbx_strand_id
1 'polypeptide(L)'
;PADPQLTQLTPAEAFTFAVGTICQQGSYMSPRAMSVRVVMFVTLLASLFAFTSYSAKIVAILQTPSDAIQTIDDLTRSPMTLGVQETTYKRVYFAESNDPATQRLYKRKLLPLGERAYMSVVDGVRQLRTGLFAFQVEESSGYDIISKTFTEREKCGLQRVQAFKMPMVAVPIRKLSGYRELFAARLRWQREVGLMGREKRVWLAARTRCEADGAGFLSVRLADVLPAVQVLASGALL
;
A
#
# COMPACT_ATOMS: atom_id res chain seq x y z
N PRO A 1 40.64 -23.65 -44.67
CA PRO A 1 40.73 -22.32 -45.30
C PRO A 1 39.53 -21.44 -44.90
N ALA A 2 39.73 -20.54 -43.94
CA ALA A 2 38.72 -19.56 -43.58
C ALA A 2 38.69 -18.46 -44.64
N ASP A 3 37.50 -18.10 -45.14
CA ASP A 3 37.33 -17.09 -46.17
C ASP A 3 37.93 -15.73 -45.74
N PRO A 4 38.79 -15.11 -46.55
CA PRO A 4 39.44 -13.83 -46.24
C PRO A 4 38.49 -12.61 -46.24
N GLN A 5 37.19 -12.82 -46.44
CA GLN A 5 36.16 -11.77 -46.44
C GLN A 5 35.34 -11.68 -45.15
N LEU A 6 35.57 -12.57 -44.18
CA LEU A 6 35.00 -12.43 -42.84
C LEU A 6 35.91 -11.50 -42.02
N THR A 7 35.57 -10.21 -41.95
CA THR A 7 36.10 -9.33 -40.89
C THR A 7 35.91 -10.04 -39.55
N GLN A 8 36.99 -10.54 -38.96
CA GLN A 8 36.94 -11.23 -37.68
C GLN A 8 36.60 -10.21 -36.61
N LEU A 9 35.41 -10.34 -36.02
CA LEU A 9 35.06 -9.59 -34.82
C LEU A 9 36.04 -9.96 -33.72
N THR A 10 36.74 -8.97 -33.17
CA THR A 10 37.56 -9.23 -31.99
C THR A 10 36.66 -9.52 -30.79
N PRO A 11 37.09 -10.33 -29.81
CA PRO A 11 36.29 -10.60 -28.62
C PRO A 11 35.96 -9.33 -27.82
N ALA A 12 36.85 -8.33 -27.85
CA ALA A 12 36.62 -7.03 -27.24
C ALA A 12 35.51 -6.22 -27.94
N GLU A 13 35.46 -6.25 -29.27
CA GLU A 13 34.38 -5.63 -30.05
C GLU A 13 33.04 -6.34 -29.84
N ALA A 14 33.04 -7.68 -29.76
CA ALA A 14 31.85 -8.44 -29.43
C ALA A 14 31.33 -8.11 -28.01
N PHE A 15 32.24 -7.94 -27.04
CA PHE A 15 31.89 -7.56 -25.68
C PHE A 15 31.30 -6.14 -25.62
N THR A 16 31.95 -5.17 -26.25
CA THR A 16 31.45 -3.77 -26.31
C THR A 16 30.13 -3.67 -27.07
N PHE A 17 29.93 -4.45 -28.14
CA PHE A 17 28.65 -4.58 -28.82
C PHE A 17 27.56 -5.13 -27.90
N ALA A 18 27.84 -6.20 -27.14
CA ALA A 18 26.87 -6.80 -26.23
C ALA A 18 26.47 -5.84 -25.10
N VAL A 19 27.45 -5.19 -24.47
CA VAL A 19 27.20 -4.19 -23.42
C VAL A 19 26.44 -2.99 -23.98
N GLY A 20 26.86 -2.47 -25.14
CA GLY A 20 26.17 -1.38 -25.82
C GLY A 20 24.71 -1.72 -26.13
N THR A 21 24.46 -2.93 -26.66
CA THR A 21 23.11 -3.42 -26.97
C THR A 21 22.23 -3.50 -25.73
N ILE A 22 22.75 -4.02 -24.60
CA ILE A 22 22.01 -4.07 -23.32
C ILE A 22 21.70 -2.65 -22.82
N CYS A 23 22.65 -1.72 -22.94
CA CYS A 23 22.47 -0.31 -22.57
C CYS A 23 21.68 0.51 -23.61
N GLN A 24 21.14 -0.13 -24.65
CA GLN A 24 20.47 0.52 -25.79
C GLN A 24 21.32 1.58 -26.51
N GLN A 25 22.64 1.44 -26.44
CA GLN A 25 23.59 2.24 -27.19
C GLN A 25 23.81 1.59 -28.56
N GLY A 26 23.77 2.40 -29.62
CA GLY A 26 24.05 1.92 -30.97
C GLY A 26 25.51 1.51 -31.15
N SER A 27 25.78 0.63 -32.12
CA SER A 27 27.14 0.24 -32.50
C SER A 27 27.51 0.81 -33.87
N TYR A 28 28.75 1.25 -34.04
CA TYR A 28 29.30 1.67 -35.35
C TYR A 28 29.64 0.47 -36.27
N MET A 29 29.54 -0.76 -35.76
CA MET A 29 29.91 -1.98 -36.46
C MET A 29 28.81 -2.39 -37.45
N SER A 30 29.15 -2.47 -38.73
CA SER A 30 28.27 -2.96 -39.79
C SER A 30 28.85 -4.24 -40.41
N PRO A 31 28.48 -5.44 -39.92
CA PRO A 31 28.96 -6.68 -40.50
C PRO A 31 28.41 -6.89 -41.92
N ARG A 32 29.25 -7.44 -42.79
CA ARG A 32 28.87 -7.80 -44.18
C ARG A 32 28.09 -9.11 -44.26
N ALA A 33 28.36 -10.07 -43.36
CA ALA A 33 27.70 -11.37 -43.36
C ALA A 33 26.25 -11.29 -42.87
N MET A 34 25.31 -11.86 -43.64
CA MET A 34 23.88 -11.86 -43.31
C MET A 34 23.57 -12.61 -42.01
N SER A 35 24.29 -13.69 -41.71
CA SER A 35 24.15 -14.43 -40.46
C SER A 35 24.39 -13.55 -39.23
N VAL A 36 25.44 -12.74 -39.25
CA VAL A 36 25.77 -11.82 -38.15
C VAL A 36 24.72 -10.72 -38.00
N ARG A 37 24.17 -10.21 -39.12
CA ARG A 37 23.09 -9.22 -39.08
C ARG A 37 21.81 -9.76 -38.44
N VAL A 38 21.44 -11.01 -38.75
CA VAL A 38 20.29 -11.67 -38.11
C VAL A 38 20.52 -11.83 -36.61
N VAL A 39 21.72 -12.26 -36.20
CA VAL A 39 22.08 -12.37 -34.78
C VAL A 39 21.99 -11.01 -34.09
N MET A 40 22.63 -9.96 -34.63
CA MET A 40 22.57 -8.61 -34.07
C MET A 40 21.13 -8.10 -33.96
N PHE A 41 20.30 -8.31 -34.99
CA PHE A 41 18.90 -7.91 -34.97
C PHE A 41 18.11 -8.62 -33.86
N VAL A 42 18.27 -9.95 -33.73
CA VAL A 42 17.60 -10.72 -32.68
C VAL A 42 18.09 -10.29 -31.29
N THR A 43 19.40 -10.04 -31.11
CA THR A 43 19.95 -9.54 -29.84
C THR A 43 19.42 -8.15 -29.49
N LEU A 44 19.36 -7.23 -30.46
CA LEU A 44 18.76 -5.90 -30.29
C LEU A 44 17.28 -6.00 -29.92
N LEU A 45 16.51 -6.83 -30.64
CA LEU A 45 15.09 -7.02 -30.35
C LEU A 45 14.87 -7.63 -28.96
N ALA A 46 15.66 -8.62 -28.57
CA ALA A 46 15.62 -9.21 -27.24
C ALA A 46 15.95 -8.17 -26.14
N SER A 47 16.98 -7.34 -26.36
CA SER A 47 17.36 -6.26 -25.42
C SER A 47 16.26 -5.20 -25.28
N LEU A 48 15.55 -4.87 -26.36
CA LEU A 48 14.42 -3.94 -26.36
C LEU A 48 13.27 -4.48 -25.50
N PHE A 49 12.89 -5.74 -25.69
CA PHE A 49 11.86 -6.38 -24.86
C PHE A 49 12.27 -6.49 -23.39
N ALA A 50 13.53 -6.82 -23.12
CA ALA A 50 14.04 -6.88 -21.75
C ALA A 50 13.99 -5.51 -21.05
N PHE A 51 14.44 -4.45 -21.73
CA PHE A 51 14.43 -3.09 -21.18
C PHE A 51 13.02 -2.55 -20.96
N THR A 52 12.10 -2.78 -21.90
CA THR A 52 10.71 -2.32 -21.77
C THR A 52 10.01 -3.04 -20.62
N SER A 53 10.21 -4.35 -20.48
CA SER A 53 9.71 -5.14 -19.35
C SER A 53 10.28 -4.68 -18.01
N TYR A 54 11.60 -4.45 -17.95
CA TYR A 54 12.27 -3.94 -16.76
C TYR A 54 11.77 -2.55 -16.35
N SER A 55 11.64 -1.63 -17.31
CA SER A 55 11.13 -0.27 -17.09
C SER A 55 9.69 -0.29 -16.56
N ALA A 56 8.82 -1.11 -17.17
CA ALA A 56 7.46 -1.28 -16.68
C ALA A 56 7.42 -1.85 -15.26
N LYS A 57 8.29 -2.82 -14.96
CA LYS A 57 8.34 -3.46 -13.64
C LYS A 57 8.83 -2.53 -12.54
N ILE A 58 9.84 -1.70 -12.80
CA ILE A 58 10.30 -0.68 -11.84
C ILE A 58 9.16 0.28 -11.50
N VAL A 59 8.48 0.81 -12.52
CA VAL A 59 7.36 1.74 -12.31
C VAL A 59 6.27 1.07 -11.49
N ALA A 60 5.92 -0.18 -11.79
CA ALA A 60 4.93 -0.92 -11.02
C ALA A 60 5.35 -1.11 -9.56
N ILE A 61 6.62 -1.43 -9.28
CA ILE A 61 7.12 -1.58 -7.90
C ILE A 61 7.07 -0.25 -7.16
N LEU A 62 7.53 0.85 -7.78
CA LEU A 62 7.52 2.18 -7.18
C LEU A 62 6.10 2.70 -6.94
N GLN A 63 5.14 2.28 -7.76
CA GLN A 63 3.73 2.63 -7.61
C GLN A 63 2.97 1.73 -6.62
N THR A 64 3.53 0.57 -6.26
CA THR A 64 2.87 -0.37 -5.34
C THR A 64 2.91 0.23 -3.93
N PRO A 65 1.76 0.31 -3.22
CA PRO A 65 1.74 0.80 -1.85
C PRO A 65 2.62 -0.06 -0.95
N SER A 66 3.28 0.56 0.02
CA SER A 66 4.20 -0.14 0.93
C SER A 66 3.46 -0.98 1.95
N ASP A 67 3.67 -2.30 1.97
CA ASP A 67 3.10 -3.20 2.98
C ASP A 67 3.86 -3.20 4.33
N ALA A 68 4.53 -2.10 4.67
CA ALA A 68 5.39 -2.01 5.86
C ALA A 68 4.63 -2.07 7.20
N ILE A 69 3.35 -1.68 7.23
CA ILE A 69 2.54 -1.64 8.46
C ILE A 69 1.31 -2.53 8.29
N GLN A 70 1.40 -3.77 8.81
CA GLN A 70 0.28 -4.71 8.79
C GLN A 70 -0.32 -4.94 10.18
N THR A 71 0.50 -4.81 11.22
CA THR A 71 0.12 -5.12 12.60
C THR A 71 0.16 -3.89 13.51
N ILE A 72 -0.47 -4.02 14.68
CA ILE A 72 -0.43 -3.00 15.73
C ILE A 72 1.01 -2.77 16.22
N ASP A 73 1.85 -3.81 16.25
CA ASP A 73 3.25 -3.67 16.65
C ASP A 73 4.10 -2.93 15.63
N ASP A 74 3.83 -3.12 14.34
CA ASP A 74 4.50 -2.35 13.27
C ASP A 74 4.12 -0.88 13.38
N LEU A 75 2.82 -0.60 13.60
CA LEU A 75 2.35 0.75 13.85
C LEU A 75 3.03 1.35 15.09
N THR A 76 3.17 0.58 16.17
CA THR A 76 3.82 1.01 17.43
C THR A 76 5.29 1.38 17.22
N ARG A 77 6.02 0.66 16.35
CA ARG A 77 7.44 0.91 16.03
C ARG A 77 7.64 2.01 14.99
N SER A 78 6.62 2.28 14.16
CA SER A 78 6.69 3.28 13.11
C SER A 78 6.83 4.72 13.66
N PRO A 79 7.35 5.66 12.85
CA PRO A 79 7.38 7.08 13.20
C PRO A 79 6.00 7.75 13.12
N MET A 80 4.94 7.04 12.72
CA MET A 80 3.60 7.63 12.57
C MET A 80 3.03 8.08 13.91
N THR A 81 2.37 9.23 13.92
CA THR A 81 1.57 9.70 15.05
C THR A 81 0.21 8.99 15.04
N LEU A 82 -0.45 8.87 16.21
CA LEU A 82 -1.70 8.15 16.35
C LEU A 82 -2.76 9.05 16.98
N GLY A 83 -3.92 9.15 16.31
CA GLY A 83 -5.12 9.73 16.88
C GLY A 83 -6.23 8.69 17.00
N VAL A 84 -7.16 8.95 17.90
CA VAL A 84 -8.30 8.09 18.19
C VAL A 84 -9.57 8.94 18.15
N GLN A 85 -10.60 8.43 17.50
CA GLN A 85 -11.91 9.06 17.52
C GLN A 85 -12.41 9.16 18.96
N GLU A 86 -12.86 10.34 19.36
CA GLU A 86 -13.41 10.59 20.68
C GLU A 86 -14.71 9.80 20.90
N THR A 87 -14.61 8.69 21.62
CA THR A 87 -15.75 7.94 22.16
C THR A 87 -15.42 7.40 23.55
N THR A 88 -16.45 7.26 24.39
CA THR A 88 -16.30 6.86 25.80
C THR A 88 -15.64 5.50 25.96
N TYR A 89 -15.98 4.54 25.10
CA TYR A 89 -15.49 3.16 25.22
C TYR A 89 -14.03 2.98 24.76
N LYS A 90 -13.54 3.80 23.82
CA LYS A 90 -12.18 3.66 23.28
C LYS A 90 -11.11 4.00 24.31
N ARG A 91 -11.38 5.01 25.14
CA ARG A 91 -10.49 5.43 26.24
C ARG A 91 -10.24 4.27 27.21
N VAL A 92 -11.33 3.66 27.68
CA VAL A 92 -11.29 2.51 28.59
C VAL A 92 -10.64 1.31 27.89
N TYR A 93 -11.00 1.04 26.63
CA TYR A 93 -10.45 -0.08 25.88
C TYR A 93 -8.92 -0.03 25.79
N PHE A 94 -8.32 1.10 25.40
CA PHE A 94 -6.87 1.19 25.29
C PHE A 94 -6.17 1.16 26.65
N ALA A 95 -6.81 1.67 27.70
CA ALA A 95 -6.26 1.63 29.06
C ALA A 95 -6.30 0.21 29.66
N GLU A 96 -7.39 -0.53 29.47
CA GLU A 96 -7.67 -1.80 30.14
C GLU A 96 -7.52 -3.04 29.24
N SER A 97 -7.10 -2.88 27.98
CA SER A 97 -6.95 -4.03 27.08
C SER A 97 -5.95 -5.05 27.62
N ASN A 98 -6.31 -6.33 27.57
CA ASN A 98 -5.43 -7.45 27.91
C ASN A 98 -4.43 -7.79 26.79
N ASP A 99 -4.61 -7.24 25.60
CA ASP A 99 -3.73 -7.52 24.46
C ASP A 99 -2.38 -6.78 24.62
N PRO A 100 -1.25 -7.50 24.64
CA PRO A 100 0.06 -6.89 24.86
C PRO A 100 0.45 -5.91 23.75
N ALA A 101 0.05 -6.14 22.50
CA ALA A 101 0.35 -5.23 21.39
C ALA A 101 -0.40 -3.89 21.55
N THR A 102 -1.69 -3.95 21.87
CA THR A 102 -2.52 -2.78 22.18
C THR A 102 -1.97 -2.00 23.38
N GLN A 103 -1.53 -2.68 24.43
CA GLN A 103 -0.94 -2.03 25.61
C GLN A 103 0.40 -1.34 25.30
N ARG A 104 1.24 -1.94 24.44
CA ARG A 104 2.46 -1.29 23.95
C ARG A 104 2.14 -0.03 23.13
N LEU A 105 1.16 -0.10 22.23
CA LEU A 105 0.70 1.03 21.45
C LEU A 105 0.19 2.16 22.36
N TYR A 106 -0.64 1.81 23.35
CA TYR A 106 -1.21 2.76 24.31
C TYR A 106 -0.11 3.50 25.08
N LYS A 107 0.80 2.76 25.73
CA LYS A 107 1.87 3.35 26.55
C LYS A 107 2.85 4.18 25.74
N ARG A 108 3.18 3.76 24.52
CA ARG A 108 4.21 4.43 23.70
C ARG A 108 3.68 5.62 22.92
N LYS A 109 2.44 5.57 22.42
CA LYS A 109 1.89 6.59 21.51
C LYS A 109 0.74 7.38 22.11
N LEU A 110 -0.23 6.75 22.76
CA LEU A 110 -1.41 7.46 23.29
C LEU A 110 -1.12 8.19 24.60
N LEU A 111 -0.50 7.50 25.56
CA LEU A 111 -0.29 8.02 26.91
C LEU A 111 0.48 9.37 26.93
N PRO A 112 1.54 9.58 26.11
CA PRO A 112 2.23 10.88 26.06
C PRO A 112 1.41 12.02 25.43
N LEU A 113 0.45 11.69 24.57
CA LEU A 113 -0.42 12.66 23.91
C LEU A 113 -1.57 13.10 24.81
N GLY A 114 -2.03 12.21 25.71
CA GLY A 114 -3.13 12.45 26.64
C GLY A 114 -4.42 12.79 25.88
N GLU A 115 -5.09 13.86 26.29
CA GLU A 115 -6.34 14.32 25.66
C GLU A 115 -6.18 14.69 24.18
N ARG A 116 -5.01 15.14 23.75
CA ARG A 116 -4.76 15.52 22.35
C ARG A 116 -4.78 14.33 21.39
N ALA A 117 -4.71 13.10 21.90
CA ALA A 117 -4.87 11.90 21.09
C ALA A 117 -6.32 11.71 20.62
N TYR A 118 -7.30 12.27 21.34
CA TYR A 118 -8.71 12.09 21.07
C TYR A 118 -9.25 13.27 20.27
N MET A 119 -9.93 12.98 19.16
CA MET A 119 -10.39 14.00 18.22
C MET A 119 -11.67 13.59 17.50
N SER A 120 -12.31 14.57 16.86
CA SER A 120 -13.50 14.32 16.03
C SER A 120 -13.16 13.47 14.80
N VAL A 121 -14.17 12.80 14.24
CA VAL A 121 -14.00 12.02 12.99
C VAL A 121 -13.53 12.93 11.85
N VAL A 122 -14.08 14.13 11.76
CA VAL A 122 -13.75 15.11 10.71
C VAL A 122 -12.28 15.52 10.80
N ASP A 123 -11.80 15.86 11.99
CA ASP A 123 -10.43 16.33 12.18
C ASP A 123 -9.41 15.21 11.99
N GLY A 124 -9.70 14.02 12.51
CA GLY A 124 -8.85 12.85 12.30
C GLY A 124 -8.76 12.43 10.84
N VAL A 125 -9.88 12.44 10.11
CA VAL A 125 -9.89 12.18 8.66
C VAL A 125 -9.16 13.26 7.88
N ARG A 126 -9.24 14.53 8.29
CA ARG A 126 -8.42 15.60 7.69
C ARG A 126 -6.93 15.36 7.92
N GLN A 127 -6.55 14.94 9.12
CA GLN A 127 -5.15 14.71 9.49
C GLN A 127 -4.56 13.45 8.81
N LEU A 128 -5.37 12.46 8.43
CA LEU A 128 -4.89 11.33 7.61
C LEU A 128 -4.19 11.77 6.31
N ARG A 129 -4.54 12.95 5.76
CA ARG A 129 -3.94 13.49 4.54
C ARG A 129 -2.51 13.99 4.73
N THR A 130 -2.04 14.17 5.98
CA THR A 130 -0.67 14.64 6.25
C THR A 130 0.36 13.50 6.17
N GLY A 131 -0.05 12.26 5.90
CA GLY A 131 0.81 11.13 5.53
C GLY A 131 1.48 10.37 6.68
N LEU A 132 1.94 11.04 7.75
CA LEU A 132 2.57 10.39 8.91
C LEU A 132 1.65 10.31 10.15
N PHE A 133 0.37 10.04 9.89
CA PHE A 133 -0.66 9.97 10.92
C PHE A 133 -1.55 8.74 10.69
N ALA A 134 -1.78 7.99 11.75
CA ALA A 134 -2.75 6.89 11.80
C ALA A 134 -3.94 7.33 12.64
N PHE A 135 -5.15 7.02 12.16
CA PHE A 135 -6.39 7.38 12.85
C PHE A 135 -7.21 6.14 13.18
N GLN A 136 -7.49 5.93 14.46
CA GLN A 136 -8.41 4.90 14.90
C GLN A 136 -9.84 5.45 14.90
N VAL A 137 -10.67 4.92 14.02
CA VAL A 137 -12.06 5.36 13.83
C VAL A 137 -12.98 4.15 13.68
N GLU A 138 -14.26 4.33 13.99
CA GLU A 138 -15.27 3.36 13.56
C GLU A 138 -15.34 3.31 12.02
N GLU A 139 -15.33 2.10 11.46
CA GLU A 139 -15.22 1.88 10.01
C GLU A 139 -16.30 2.63 9.21
N SER A 140 -17.56 2.56 9.66
CA SER A 140 -18.71 3.23 9.05
C SER A 140 -18.54 4.76 9.04
N SER A 141 -18.20 5.34 10.18
CA SER A 141 -18.05 6.79 10.35
C SER A 141 -16.86 7.32 9.56
N GLY A 142 -15.74 6.59 9.57
CA GLY A 142 -14.55 6.97 8.82
C GLY A 142 -14.80 6.97 7.30
N TYR A 143 -15.36 5.87 6.78
CA TYR A 143 -15.62 5.77 5.34
C TYR A 143 -16.71 6.71 4.83
N ASP A 144 -17.70 7.08 5.67
CA ASP A 144 -18.69 8.08 5.27
C ASP A 144 -18.02 9.43 4.91
N ILE A 145 -17.07 9.89 5.72
CA ILE A 145 -16.35 11.14 5.43
C ILE A 145 -15.33 10.94 4.31
N ILE A 146 -14.52 9.88 4.37
CA ILE A 146 -13.49 9.59 3.35
C ILE A 146 -14.12 9.49 1.95
N SER A 147 -15.28 8.85 1.81
CA SER A 147 -15.95 8.73 0.52
C SER A 147 -16.34 10.07 -0.10
N LYS A 148 -16.63 11.08 0.74
CA LYS A 148 -17.07 12.43 0.34
C LYS A 148 -15.90 13.41 0.17
N THR A 149 -14.81 13.24 0.91
CA THR A 149 -13.72 14.23 0.97
C THR A 149 -12.41 13.80 0.30
N PHE A 150 -12.16 12.50 0.14
CA PHE A 150 -10.90 12.01 -0.44
C PHE A 150 -11.02 11.90 -1.96
N THR A 151 -9.92 12.22 -2.65
CA THR A 151 -9.74 11.89 -4.06
C THR A 151 -9.54 10.39 -4.25
N GLU A 152 -9.79 9.86 -5.45
CA GLU A 152 -9.57 8.43 -5.73
C GLU A 152 -8.15 7.97 -5.43
N ARG A 153 -7.16 8.82 -5.74
CA ARG A 153 -5.75 8.55 -5.45
C ARG A 153 -5.48 8.45 -3.95
N GLU A 154 -6.03 9.35 -3.15
CA GLU A 154 -5.87 9.29 -1.69
C GLU A 154 -6.56 8.05 -1.11
N LYS A 155 -7.72 7.64 -1.65
CA LYS A 155 -8.41 6.41 -1.23
C LYS A 155 -7.55 5.17 -1.47
N CYS A 156 -6.82 5.11 -2.58
CA CYS A 156 -5.91 4.01 -2.91
C CYS A 156 -4.67 3.94 -2.00
N GLY A 157 -4.25 5.06 -1.42
CA GLY A 157 -3.12 5.12 -0.47
C GLY A 157 -3.49 4.75 0.97
N LEU A 158 -4.78 4.54 1.27
CA LEU A 158 -5.22 4.19 2.62
C LEU A 158 -4.91 2.73 2.96
N GLN A 159 -4.20 2.54 4.07
CA GLN A 159 -4.01 1.23 4.68
C GLN A 159 -4.83 1.07 5.94
N ARG A 160 -5.24 -0.17 6.21
CA ARG A 160 -6.07 -0.52 7.37
C ARG A 160 -5.39 -1.59 8.19
N VAL A 161 -5.17 -1.28 9.45
CA VAL A 161 -4.82 -2.25 10.49
C VAL A 161 -6.04 -2.43 11.38
N GLN A 162 -6.42 -3.67 11.65
CA GLN A 162 -7.50 -3.95 12.59
C GLN A 162 -6.99 -3.70 14.02
N ALA A 163 -7.35 -2.55 14.59
CA ALA A 163 -6.93 -2.18 15.94
C ALA A 163 -7.57 -3.06 17.02
N PHE A 164 -8.86 -3.39 16.89
CA PHE A 164 -9.52 -4.37 17.74
C PHE A 164 -10.84 -4.85 17.13
N LYS A 165 -11.28 -6.04 17.55
CA LYS A 165 -12.57 -6.61 17.16
C LYS A 165 -13.63 -6.23 18.18
N MET A 166 -14.61 -5.43 17.76
CA MET A 166 -15.76 -5.16 18.62
C MET A 166 -16.57 -6.45 18.82
N PRO A 167 -17.00 -6.74 20.07
CA PRO A 167 -17.92 -7.85 20.32
C PRO A 167 -19.28 -7.56 19.66
N MET A 168 -20.10 -8.61 19.54
CA MET A 168 -21.44 -8.47 19.00
C MET A 168 -22.26 -7.51 19.87
N VAL A 169 -22.78 -6.45 19.26
CA VAL A 169 -23.70 -5.52 19.94
C VAL A 169 -25.03 -6.23 20.14
N ALA A 170 -25.59 -6.10 21.35
CA ALA A 170 -26.87 -6.67 21.73
C ALA A 170 -27.78 -5.59 22.31
N VAL A 171 -29.09 -5.81 22.21
CA VAL A 171 -30.08 -4.93 22.85
C VAL A 171 -30.09 -5.23 24.35
N PRO A 172 -29.79 -4.26 25.22
CA PRO A 172 -29.85 -4.48 26.66
C PRO A 172 -31.31 -4.67 27.09
N ILE A 173 -31.57 -5.70 27.90
CA ILE A 173 -32.91 -6.01 28.43
C ILE A 173 -32.81 -6.12 29.95
N ARG A 174 -33.82 -5.64 30.68
CA ARG A 174 -33.91 -5.77 32.14
C ARG A 174 -33.83 -7.25 32.55
N LYS A 175 -33.06 -7.54 33.59
CA LYS A 175 -33.03 -8.90 34.19
C LYS A 175 -34.46 -9.35 34.53
N LEU A 176 -34.77 -10.62 34.23
CA LEU A 176 -36.08 -11.25 34.45
C LEU A 176 -37.25 -10.61 33.67
N SER A 177 -36.98 -9.86 32.61
CA SER A 177 -38.05 -9.38 31.72
C SER A 177 -38.69 -10.53 30.93
N GLY A 178 -40.01 -10.63 30.94
CA GLY A 178 -40.77 -11.58 30.10
C GLY A 178 -40.56 -11.39 28.59
N TYR A 179 -40.09 -10.22 28.16
CA TYR A 179 -39.82 -9.94 26.75
C TYR A 179 -38.50 -10.49 26.23
N ARG A 180 -37.63 -11.04 27.11
CA ARG A 180 -36.30 -11.52 26.72
C ARG A 180 -36.36 -12.53 25.57
N GLU A 181 -37.25 -13.51 25.66
CA GLU A 181 -37.38 -14.57 24.66
C GLU A 181 -37.97 -14.04 23.35
N LEU A 182 -38.97 -13.15 23.46
CA LEU A 182 -39.59 -12.52 22.29
C LEU A 182 -38.57 -11.72 21.49
N PHE A 183 -37.78 -10.86 22.14
CA PHE A 183 -36.73 -10.08 21.49
C PHE A 183 -35.64 -10.99 20.92
N ALA A 184 -35.19 -12.00 21.67
CA ALA A 184 -34.16 -12.91 21.21
C ALA A 184 -34.60 -13.70 19.96
N ALA A 185 -35.84 -14.20 19.94
CA ALA A 185 -36.39 -14.92 18.79
C ALA A 185 -36.51 -14.00 17.56
N ARG A 186 -37.04 -12.78 17.73
CA ARG A 186 -37.21 -11.84 16.61
C ARG A 186 -35.89 -11.31 16.07
N LEU A 187 -34.90 -11.02 16.92
CA LEU A 187 -33.58 -10.60 16.49
C LEU A 187 -32.82 -11.71 15.74
N ARG A 188 -32.97 -12.97 16.18
CA ARG A 188 -32.42 -14.12 15.44
C ARG A 188 -33.06 -14.26 14.07
N TRP A 189 -34.39 -14.24 14.01
CA TRP A 189 -35.13 -14.28 12.75
C TRP A 189 -34.70 -13.15 11.80
N GLN A 190 -34.59 -11.90 12.27
CA GLN A 190 -34.13 -10.76 11.44
C GLN A 190 -32.72 -10.97 10.87
N ARG A 191 -31.84 -11.68 11.59
CA ARG A 191 -30.51 -12.03 11.10
C ARG A 191 -30.56 -13.16 10.07
N GLU A 192 -31.38 -14.19 10.31
CA GLU A 192 -31.56 -15.34 9.42
C GLU A 192 -32.15 -14.94 8.07
N VAL A 193 -33.17 -14.07 8.06
CA VAL A 193 -33.78 -13.57 6.82
C VAL A 193 -32.96 -12.46 6.14
N GLY A 194 -31.84 -12.05 6.75
CA GLY A 194 -30.93 -11.04 6.18
C GLY A 194 -31.38 -9.59 6.31
N LEU A 195 -32.44 -9.27 7.06
CA LEU A 195 -32.88 -7.89 7.31
C LEU A 195 -31.76 -7.05 7.92
N MET A 196 -31.02 -7.60 8.89
CA MET A 196 -29.86 -6.93 9.47
C MET A 196 -28.76 -6.62 8.44
N GLY A 197 -28.54 -7.52 7.48
CA GLY A 197 -27.58 -7.31 6.40
C GLY A 197 -28.03 -6.25 5.39
N ARG A 198 -29.34 -6.11 5.17
CA ARG A 198 -29.92 -5.03 4.36
C ARG A 198 -29.77 -3.68 5.05
N GLU A 199 -30.23 -3.55 6.30
CA GLU A 199 -30.11 -2.30 7.06
C GLU A 199 -28.66 -1.84 7.17
N LYS A 200 -27.72 -2.78 7.42
CA LYS A 200 -26.29 -2.46 7.42
C LYS A 200 -25.81 -1.82 6.12
N ARG A 201 -26.28 -2.27 4.96
CA ARG A 201 -25.89 -1.70 3.65
C ARG A 201 -26.54 -0.34 3.37
N VAL A 202 -27.71 -0.09 3.94
CA VAL A 202 -28.43 1.19 3.76
C VAL A 202 -27.82 2.27 4.65
N TRP A 203 -27.54 1.93 5.92
CA TRP A 203 -27.17 2.93 6.93
C TRP A 203 -25.67 3.05 7.19
N LEU A 204 -24.88 1.99 6.96
CA LEU A 204 -23.43 2.06 7.17
C LEU A 204 -22.74 2.30 5.84
N ALA A 205 -21.91 3.34 5.79
CA ALA A 205 -21.05 3.58 4.66
C ALA A 205 -20.19 2.34 4.40
N ALA A 206 -20.27 1.83 3.18
CA ALA A 206 -19.43 0.74 2.75
C ALA A 206 -17.99 1.23 2.60
N ARG A 207 -17.07 0.28 2.66
CA ARG A 207 -15.68 0.52 2.29
C ARG A 207 -15.62 1.15 0.90
N THR A 208 -14.88 2.25 0.79
CA THR A 208 -14.55 2.87 -0.49
C THR A 208 -13.66 1.92 -1.29
N ARG A 209 -14.11 1.56 -2.50
CA ARG A 209 -13.27 0.86 -3.45
C ARG A 209 -12.31 1.87 -4.08
N CYS A 210 -11.07 1.46 -4.27
CA CYS A 210 -10.11 2.19 -5.08
C CYS A 210 -10.36 1.76 -6.53
N GLU A 211 -10.99 2.62 -7.32
CA GLU A 211 -11.11 2.42 -8.77
C GLU A 211 -9.84 2.96 -9.43
N ALA A 212 -8.79 2.15 -9.44
CA ALA A 212 -7.45 2.49 -9.91
C ALA A 212 -7.30 2.59 -11.44
N ASP A 213 -8.34 3.01 -12.16
CA ASP A 213 -8.24 3.27 -13.62
C ASP A 213 -7.55 4.61 -13.91
N GLY A 214 -7.38 5.47 -12.90
CA GLY A 214 -6.69 6.74 -13.02
C GLY A 214 -5.21 6.63 -12.67
N ALA A 215 -4.33 6.49 -13.68
CA ALA A 215 -2.88 6.62 -13.55
C ALA A 215 -2.52 7.87 -12.71
N GLY A 216 -2.09 7.63 -11.47
CA GLY A 216 -1.56 8.65 -10.58
C GLY A 216 -0.05 8.66 -10.64
N PHE A 217 0.52 9.85 -10.80
CA PHE A 217 1.96 10.04 -10.63
C PHE A 217 2.29 9.85 -9.14
N LEU A 218 3.00 8.77 -8.79
CA LEU A 218 3.66 8.67 -7.49
C LEU A 218 4.93 9.53 -7.53
N SER A 219 5.06 10.44 -6.58
CA SER A 219 6.31 11.18 -6.37
C SER A 219 7.35 10.21 -5.79
N VAL A 220 8.31 9.81 -6.62
CA VAL A 220 9.44 8.98 -6.21
C VAL A 220 10.39 9.82 -5.36
N ARG A 221 10.85 9.29 -4.23
CA ARG A 221 11.76 10.02 -3.34
C ARG A 221 13.19 9.83 -3.82
N LEU A 222 14.07 10.80 -3.57
CA LEU A 222 15.51 10.64 -3.84
C LEU A 222 16.12 9.42 -3.13
N ALA A 223 15.57 9.06 -1.97
CA ALA A 223 15.99 7.87 -1.23
C ALA A 223 15.81 6.57 -2.05
N ASP A 224 14.81 6.51 -2.93
CA ASP A 224 14.50 5.33 -3.75
C ASP A 224 15.51 5.18 -4.91
N VAL A 225 16.13 6.28 -5.36
CA VAL A 225 17.12 6.32 -6.45
C VAL A 225 18.57 6.34 -5.93
N LEU A 226 18.75 6.51 -4.62
CA LEU A 226 20.05 6.56 -3.97
C LEU A 226 21.01 5.42 -4.36
N PRO A 227 20.61 4.12 -4.39
CA PRO A 227 21.54 3.06 -4.77
C PRO A 227 22.04 3.19 -6.21
N ALA A 228 21.22 3.69 -7.14
CA ALA A 228 21.64 3.92 -8.53
C ALA A 228 22.69 5.04 -8.61
N VAL A 229 22.51 6.11 -7.83
CA VAL A 229 23.48 7.22 -7.74
C VAL A 229 24.80 6.74 -7.13
N GLN A 230 24.75 5.88 -6.11
CA GLN A 230 25.95 5.29 -5.50
C GLN A 230 26.75 4.44 -6.49
N VAL A 231 26.08 3.59 -7.27
CA VAL A 231 26.74 2.79 -8.31
C VAL A 231 27.39 3.68 -9.36
N LEU A 232 26.69 4.72 -9.82
CA LEU A 232 27.23 5.68 -10.79
C LEU A 232 28.45 6.43 -10.24
N ALA A 233 28.39 6.88 -8.98
CA ALA A 233 29.50 7.54 -8.31
C ALA A 233 30.71 6.61 -8.13
N SER A 234 30.49 5.34 -7.74
CA SER A 234 31.57 4.36 -7.62
C SER A 234 32.21 4.04 -8.97
N GLY A 235 31.42 4.00 -10.05
CA GLY A 235 31.93 3.76 -11.41
C GLY A 235 32.70 4.94 -11.99
N ALA A 236 32.39 6.17 -11.56
CA ALA A 236 33.13 7.37 -11.97
C ALA A 236 34.44 7.58 -11.18
N LEU A 237 34.55 6.97 -10.00
CA LEU A 237 35.75 7.02 -9.15
C LEU A 237 36.78 5.93 -9.48
N LEU A 238 36.36 4.87 -10.18
CA LEU A 238 37.20 3.76 -10.69
C LEU A 238 37.81 4.12 -12.05
#